data_AF-A0A810AM02-F1
#
_entry.id   AF-A0A810AM02-F1
#
_cell.length_a   1.000
_cell.length_b   1.000
_cell.length_c   1.000
_cell.angle_alpha   90.00
_cell.angle_beta   90.00
_cell.angle_gamma   90.00
#
_symmetry.space_group_name_H-M   'P 1'
#
loop_
_entity.id
_entity.type
_entity.pdbx_description
1 polymer ?
#
loop_
_entity_poly.entity_id
_entity_poly.type
_entity_poly.pdbx_seq_one_letter_code
_entity_poly.pdbx_strand_id
1 'polypeptide(L)'
;MPKLSKPKHEIIANALASGKSQAEAYRAAGYVYKPANASRLCRNPSIEARAREIISERTNSEAKAREIGIARAALTGEWIILRLKHVIDSSIRGLPVYDRNGDATGTFKPDLDAAINGLKLAAKIAGILVHRHEIDESGVFARMTDAELNRAFLEQVKALGLSERSLVEIRASVFSE
;
A
#
# COMPACT_ATOMS: atom_id res chain seq x y z
N MET A 1 13.70 18.19 -11.30
CA MET A 1 14.55 18.65 -12.41
C MET A 1 13.73 19.62 -13.25
N PRO A 2 14.36 20.52 -14.00
CA PRO A 2 13.64 21.35 -14.96
C PRO A 2 12.88 20.46 -15.97
N LYS A 3 11.70 20.93 -16.40
CA LYS A 3 10.91 20.28 -17.45
C LYS A 3 11.76 20.07 -18.70
N LEU A 4 11.47 19.00 -19.46
CA LEU A 4 12.16 18.77 -20.72
C LEU A 4 11.90 19.92 -21.69
N SER A 5 12.94 20.37 -22.40
CA SER A 5 12.87 21.47 -23.35
C SER A 5 11.83 21.26 -24.46
N LYS A 6 11.59 20.01 -24.85
CA LYS A 6 10.60 19.65 -25.88
C LYS A 6 9.26 19.30 -25.23
N PRO A 7 8.17 20.06 -25.48
CA PRO A 7 6.87 19.80 -24.87
C PRO A 7 6.33 18.39 -25.15
N LYS A 8 6.54 17.87 -26.37
CA LYS A 8 6.13 16.51 -26.73
C LYS A 8 6.85 15.43 -25.91
N HIS A 9 8.11 15.65 -25.53
CA HIS A 9 8.86 14.72 -24.69
C HIS A 9 8.34 14.75 -23.25
N GLU A 10 7.97 15.92 -22.75
CA GLU A 10 7.36 16.06 -21.42
C GLU A 10 6.00 15.35 -21.37
N ILE A 11 5.20 15.41 -22.44
CA ILE A 11 3.93 14.65 -22.54
C ILE A 11 4.19 13.13 -22.49
N ILE A 12 5.21 12.64 -23.19
CA ILE A 12 5.61 11.22 -23.14
C ILE A 12 6.03 10.84 -21.71
N ALA A 13 6.89 11.64 -21.07
CA ALA A 13 7.36 11.37 -19.71
C ALA A 13 6.20 11.31 -18.71
N ASN A 14 5.25 12.24 -18.80
CA ASN A 14 4.04 12.24 -17.96
C ASN A 14 3.15 11.02 -18.23
N ALA A 15 2.98 10.62 -19.50
CA ALA A 15 2.19 9.47 -19.87
C ALA A 15 2.80 8.16 -19.35
N LEU A 16 4.12 8.00 -19.46
CA LEU A 16 4.86 6.86 -18.91
C LEU A 16 4.78 6.83 -17.38
N ALA A 17 4.94 7.98 -16.71
CA ALA A 17 4.80 8.10 -15.27
C ALA A 17 3.38 7.78 -14.76
N SER A 18 2.38 7.90 -15.63
CA SER A 18 1.00 7.48 -15.36
C SER A 18 0.72 6.01 -15.73
N GLY A 19 1.74 5.22 -16.05
CA GLY A 19 1.62 3.78 -16.33
C GLY A 19 1.19 3.42 -17.75
N LYS A 20 1.13 4.39 -18.67
CA LYS A 20 0.76 4.10 -20.07
C LYS A 20 1.88 3.34 -20.79
N SER A 21 1.50 2.50 -21.74
CA SER A 21 2.46 1.81 -22.60
C SER A 21 3.23 2.80 -23.49
N GLN A 22 4.40 2.38 -23.99
CA GLN A 22 5.20 3.21 -24.92
C GLN A 22 4.42 3.64 -26.15
N ALA A 23 3.53 2.77 -26.66
CA ALA A 23 2.69 3.07 -27.81
C ALA A 23 1.67 4.18 -27.50
N GLU A 24 1.02 4.11 -26.35
CA GLU A 24 0.04 5.11 -25.90
C GLU A 24 0.70 6.43 -25.55
N ALA A 25 1.83 6.42 -24.85
CA ALA A 25 2.59 7.63 -24.52
C ALA A 25 3.04 8.36 -25.79
N TYR A 26 3.52 7.62 -26.79
CA TYR A 26 3.94 8.18 -28.08
C TYR A 26 2.78 8.81 -28.86
N ARG A 27 1.62 8.14 -28.88
CA ARG A 27 0.39 8.69 -29.50
C ARG A 27 -0.14 9.89 -28.74
N ALA A 28 -0.09 9.88 -27.41
CA ALA A 28 -0.56 10.98 -26.56
C ALA A 28 0.22 12.28 -26.83
N ALA A 29 1.50 12.19 -27.21
CA ALA A 29 2.31 13.33 -27.63
C ALA A 29 2.05 13.78 -29.08
N GLY A 30 1.09 13.16 -29.77
CA GLY A 30 0.67 13.51 -31.13
C GLY A 30 1.64 13.02 -32.21
N TYR A 31 2.35 11.90 -31.99
CA TYR A 31 3.14 11.25 -33.03
C TYR A 31 2.35 10.14 -33.74
N VAL A 32 2.55 10.02 -35.05
CA VAL A 32 2.07 8.86 -35.82
C VAL A 32 2.82 7.63 -35.37
N TYR A 33 2.09 6.63 -34.88
CA TYR A 33 2.69 5.45 -34.25
C TYR A 33 3.54 4.64 -35.23
N LYS A 34 4.81 4.46 -34.88
CA LYS A 34 5.75 3.53 -35.51
C LYS A 34 6.51 2.80 -34.39
N PRO A 35 6.41 1.46 -34.27
CA PRO A 35 6.92 0.72 -33.11
C PRO A 35 8.39 1.01 -32.77
N ALA A 36 9.27 0.98 -33.78
CA ALA A 36 10.70 1.24 -33.58
C ALA A 36 10.99 2.66 -33.05
N ASN A 37 10.27 3.67 -33.58
CA ASN A 37 10.43 5.06 -33.15
C ASN A 37 9.86 5.30 -31.75
N ALA A 38 8.71 4.68 -31.44
CA ALA A 38 8.10 4.77 -30.12
C ALA A 38 9.02 4.18 -29.05
N SER A 39 9.55 2.97 -29.29
CA SER A 39 10.49 2.31 -28.37
C SER A 39 11.76 3.14 -28.17
N ARG A 40 12.39 3.59 -29.27
CA ARG A 40 13.62 4.41 -29.20
C ARG A 40 13.40 5.73 -28.45
N LEU A 41 12.28 6.41 -28.69
CA LEU A 41 12.01 7.68 -28.04
C LEU A 41 11.64 7.51 -26.56
N CYS A 42 10.80 6.53 -26.23
CA CYS A 42 10.40 6.28 -24.84
C CYS A 42 11.56 5.78 -23.97
N ARG A 43 12.54 5.10 -24.55
CA ARG A 43 13.80 4.68 -23.89
C ARG A 43 14.90 5.74 -23.94
N ASN A 44 14.60 6.95 -24.39
CA ASN A 44 15.59 8.03 -24.33
C ASN A 44 15.93 8.33 -22.86
N PRO A 45 17.21 8.36 -22.47
CA PRO A 45 17.61 8.56 -21.07
C PRO A 45 17.00 9.81 -20.41
N SER A 46 16.82 10.90 -21.17
CA SER A 46 16.22 12.14 -20.65
C SER A 46 14.73 11.98 -20.32
N ILE A 47 13.98 11.24 -21.14
CA ILE A 47 12.55 10.99 -20.93
C ILE A 47 12.37 10.00 -19.79
N GLU A 48 13.19 8.96 -19.74
CA GLU A 48 13.13 7.94 -18.70
C GLU A 48 13.48 8.53 -17.32
N ALA A 49 14.56 9.31 -17.24
CA ALA A 49 14.93 10.02 -16.02
C ALA A 49 13.81 10.95 -15.55
N ARG A 50 13.19 11.70 -16.48
CA ARG A 50 12.07 12.57 -16.16
C ARG A 50 10.84 11.81 -15.69
N ALA A 51 10.51 10.68 -16.31
CA ALA A 51 9.38 9.85 -15.89
C ALA A 51 9.58 9.30 -14.47
N ARG A 52 10.78 8.80 -14.15
CA ARG A 52 11.12 8.33 -12.80
C ARG A 52 11.02 9.44 -11.76
N GLU A 53 11.46 10.64 -12.12
CA GLU A 53 11.31 11.80 -11.24
C GLU A 53 9.85 12.17 -10.99
N ILE A 54 9.01 12.21 -12.03
CA ILE A 54 7.58 12.50 -11.88
C ILE A 54 6.92 11.45 -10.95
N ILE A 55 7.30 10.18 -11.07
CA ILE A 55 6.83 9.12 -10.17
C ILE A 55 7.26 9.44 -8.73
N SER A 56 8.54 9.76 -8.50
CA SER A 56 9.04 10.11 -7.17
C SER A 56 8.38 11.36 -6.57
N GLU A 57 8.18 12.40 -7.38
CA GLU A 57 7.49 13.62 -6.96
C GLU A 57 6.04 13.34 -6.55
N ARG A 58 5.33 12.49 -7.32
CA ARG A 58 3.97 12.06 -7.01
C ARG A 58 3.92 11.24 -5.73
N THR A 59 4.77 10.23 -5.57
CA THR A 59 4.80 9.40 -4.34
C THR A 59 5.11 10.23 -3.11
N ASN A 60 6.05 11.18 -3.21
CA ASN A 60 6.40 12.07 -2.10
C ASN A 60 5.25 13.03 -1.75
N SER A 61 4.55 13.53 -2.77
CA SER A 61 3.40 14.43 -2.57
C SER A 61 2.21 13.69 -1.97
N GLU A 62 1.94 12.46 -2.42
CA GLU A 62 0.90 11.59 -1.85
C GLU A 62 1.20 11.21 -0.40
N ALA A 63 2.45 10.87 -0.07
CA ALA A 63 2.86 10.59 1.30
C ALA A 63 2.62 11.79 2.22
N LYS A 64 3.02 13.01 1.80
CA LYS A 64 2.75 14.25 2.54
C LYS A 64 1.26 14.57 2.65
N ALA A 65 0.50 14.40 1.57
CA ALA A 65 -0.95 14.62 1.58
C ALA A 65 -1.65 13.64 2.53
N ARG A 66 -1.19 12.39 2.59
CA ARG A 66 -1.66 11.38 3.54
C ARG A 66 -1.34 11.78 4.98
N GLU A 67 -0.13 12.21 5.26
CA GLU A 67 0.28 12.69 6.59
C GLU A 67 -0.57 13.89 7.04
N ILE A 68 -0.74 14.89 6.17
CA ILE A 68 -1.61 16.04 6.43
C ILE A 68 -3.07 15.61 6.61
N GLY A 69 -3.56 14.66 5.82
CA GLY A 69 -4.90 14.10 5.93
C GLY A 69 -5.14 13.42 7.28
N ILE A 70 -4.16 12.61 7.73
CA ILE A 70 -4.18 11.97 9.06
C ILE A 70 -4.20 13.04 10.16
N ALA A 71 -3.33 14.04 10.08
CA ALA A 71 -3.22 15.11 11.06
C ALA A 71 -4.51 15.97 11.12
N ARG A 72 -5.05 16.37 9.96
CA ARG A 72 -6.27 17.19 9.88
C ARG A 72 -7.53 16.45 10.31
N ALA A 73 -7.61 15.15 10.04
CA ALA A 73 -8.71 14.32 10.48
C ALA A 73 -8.63 13.97 11.99
N ALA A 74 -7.53 14.33 12.67
CA ALA A 74 -7.25 13.95 14.06
C ALA A 74 -7.37 12.43 14.32
N LEU A 75 -7.18 11.61 13.28
CA LEU A 75 -7.27 10.15 13.33
C LEU A 75 -5.97 9.56 13.89
N THR A 76 -5.64 9.90 15.13
CA THR A 76 -4.48 9.31 15.82
C THR A 76 -4.76 7.84 16.13
N GLY A 77 -3.70 7.02 16.23
CA GLY A 77 -3.85 5.62 16.64
C GLY A 77 -4.55 5.48 17.99
N GLU A 78 -4.26 6.39 18.92
CA GLU A 78 -4.93 6.49 20.21
C GLU A 78 -6.43 6.76 20.06
N TRP A 79 -6.83 7.73 19.23
CA TRP A 79 -8.24 8.03 18.97
C TRP A 79 -8.97 6.82 18.38
N ILE A 80 -8.35 6.12 17.43
CA ILE A 80 -8.92 4.92 16.80
C ILE A 80 -9.13 3.82 17.85
N ILE A 81 -8.14 3.56 18.70
CA ILE A 81 -8.22 2.54 19.75
C ILE A 81 -9.31 2.90 20.78
N LEU A 82 -9.34 4.16 21.23
CA LEU A 82 -10.35 4.64 22.17
C LEU A 82 -11.76 4.50 21.58
N ARG A 83 -11.92 4.86 20.31
CA ARG A 83 -13.21 4.76 19.61
C ARG A 83 -13.63 3.31 19.39
N LEU A 84 -12.69 2.42 19.07
CA LEU A 84 -12.96 0.98 18.95
C LEU A 84 -13.44 0.39 20.28
N LYS A 85 -12.77 0.70 21.40
CA LYS A 85 -13.21 0.27 22.74
C LYS A 85 -14.66 0.68 23.00
N HIS A 86 -14.98 1.95 22.76
CA HIS A 86 -16.34 2.46 22.95
C HIS A 86 -17.38 1.74 22.08
N VAL A 87 -17.06 1.45 20.81
CA VAL A 87 -17.96 0.73 19.90
C VAL A 87 -18.15 -0.71 20.39
N ILE A 88 -17.06 -1.40 20.75
CA ILE A 88 -17.12 -2.78 21.28
C ILE A 88 -18.02 -2.83 22.52
N ASP A 89 -17.79 -1.94 23.50
CA ASP A 89 -18.59 -1.89 24.72
C ASP A 89 -20.07 -1.61 24.43
N SER A 90 -20.35 -0.70 23.48
CA SER A 90 -21.72 -0.35 23.09
C SER A 90 -22.41 -1.51 22.36
N SER A 91 -21.68 -2.22 21.50
CA SER A 91 -22.20 -3.40 20.79
C SER A 91 -22.46 -4.57 21.74
N ILE A 92 -21.61 -4.77 22.76
CA ILE A 92 -21.83 -5.77 23.82
C ILE A 92 -23.04 -5.40 24.67
N ARG A 93 -23.18 -4.12 25.04
CA ARG A 93 -24.36 -3.63 25.78
C ARG A 93 -25.65 -3.85 24.98
N GLY A 94 -25.59 -3.59 23.68
CA GLY A 94 -26.72 -3.76 22.77
C GLY A 94 -27.71 -2.61 22.78
N LEU A 95 -28.62 -2.63 21.79
CA LEU A 95 -29.71 -1.66 21.69
C LEU A 95 -30.94 -2.17 22.46
N PRO A 96 -31.73 -1.27 23.07
CA PRO A 96 -33.00 -1.65 23.68
C PRO A 96 -33.95 -2.22 22.63
N VAL A 97 -34.65 -3.29 22.99
CA VAL A 97 -35.71 -3.88 22.16
C VAL A 97 -37.04 -3.24 22.54
N TYR A 98 -37.72 -2.69 21.55
CA TYR A 98 -39.05 -2.11 21.69
C TYR A 98 -40.11 -3.12 21.30
N ASP A 99 -41.26 -3.07 21.97
CA ASP A 99 -42.42 -3.88 21.61
C ASP A 99 -43.16 -3.30 20.40
N ARG A 100 -44.32 -3.87 20.06
CA ARG A 100 -45.15 -3.42 18.92
C ARG A 100 -45.74 -2.02 19.13
N ASN A 101 -45.87 -1.56 20.37
CA ASN A 101 -46.42 -0.27 20.74
C ASN A 101 -45.32 0.82 20.83
N GLY A 102 -44.05 0.42 20.78
CA GLY A 102 -42.90 1.31 20.88
C GLY A 102 -42.37 1.46 22.30
N ASP A 103 -42.87 0.68 23.26
CA ASP A 103 -42.42 0.71 24.65
C ASP A 103 -41.18 -0.18 24.82
N ALA A 104 -40.23 0.26 25.65
CA ALA A 104 -39.01 -0.49 25.91
C ALA A 104 -39.33 -1.76 26.72
N THR A 105 -38.92 -2.92 26.21
CA THR A 105 -39.20 -4.21 26.84
C THR A 105 -38.29 -4.53 28.04
N GLY A 106 -37.30 -3.67 28.32
CA GLY A 106 -36.22 -3.95 29.28
C GLY A 106 -35.18 -4.95 28.78
N THR A 107 -35.41 -5.58 27.62
CA THR A 107 -34.46 -6.48 26.99
C THR A 107 -33.55 -5.70 26.05
N PHE A 108 -32.25 -6.01 26.08
CA PHE A 108 -31.26 -5.45 25.17
C PHE A 108 -30.80 -6.52 24.18
N LYS A 109 -30.54 -6.12 22.94
CA LYS A 109 -30.01 -6.99 21.89
C LYS A 109 -28.57 -6.60 21.56
N PRO A 110 -27.57 -7.36 22.07
CA PRO A 110 -26.18 -7.18 21.70
C PRO A 110 -25.92 -7.46 20.21
N ASP A 111 -24.93 -6.75 19.67
CA ASP A 111 -24.36 -7.02 18.35
C ASP A 111 -22.94 -7.60 18.53
N LEU A 112 -22.88 -8.90 18.79
CA LEU A 112 -21.62 -9.58 19.07
C LEU A 112 -20.72 -9.66 17.82
N ASP A 113 -21.30 -9.66 16.61
CA ASP A 113 -20.54 -9.65 15.37
C ASP A 113 -19.79 -8.33 15.18
N ALA A 114 -20.46 -7.19 15.44
CA ALA A 114 -19.80 -5.89 15.45
C ALA A 114 -18.68 -5.83 16.52
N ALA A 115 -18.94 -6.35 17.72
CA ALA A 115 -17.94 -6.40 18.80
C ALA A 115 -16.72 -7.24 18.41
N ILE A 116 -16.92 -8.44 17.85
CA ILE A 116 -15.85 -9.35 17.41
C ILE A 116 -15.02 -8.70 16.29
N ASN A 117 -15.67 -8.04 15.33
CA ASN A 117 -14.95 -7.36 14.25
C ASN A 117 -14.14 -6.16 14.78
N GLY A 118 -14.69 -5.40 15.73
CA GLY A 118 -13.96 -4.34 16.43
C GLY A 118 -12.70 -4.88 17.15
N LEU A 119 -12.84 -6.00 17.87
CA LEU A 119 -11.71 -6.66 18.54
C LEU A 119 -10.66 -7.16 17.56
N LYS A 120 -11.08 -7.78 16.45
CA LYS A 120 -10.14 -8.22 15.38
C LYS A 120 -9.36 -7.04 14.81
N LEU A 121 -10.02 -5.91 14.58
CA LEU A 121 -9.34 -4.71 14.07
C LEU A 121 -8.35 -4.15 15.10
N ALA A 122 -8.75 -4.07 16.37
CA ALA A 122 -7.86 -3.64 17.45
C ALA A 122 -6.63 -4.56 17.58
N ALA A 123 -6.82 -5.88 17.51
CA ALA A 123 -5.74 -6.86 17.56
C ALA A 123 -4.79 -6.78 16.35
N LYS A 124 -5.31 -6.45 15.17
CA LYS A 124 -4.49 -6.17 13.97
C LYS A 124 -3.67 -4.89 14.14
N ILE A 125 -4.27 -3.81 14.66
CA ILE A 125 -3.57 -2.54 14.91
C ILE A 125 -2.47 -2.74 15.97
N ALA A 126 -2.74 -3.51 17.01
CA ALA A 126 -1.77 -3.84 18.05
C ALA A 126 -0.69 -4.84 17.60
N GLY A 127 -0.73 -5.32 16.34
CA GLY A 127 0.23 -6.31 15.83
C GLY A 127 0.09 -7.72 16.42
N ILE A 128 -0.95 -7.98 17.23
CA ILE A 128 -1.22 -9.29 17.85
C ILE A 128 -1.70 -10.29 16.79
N LEU A 129 -2.51 -9.81 15.84
CA LEU A 129 -3.10 -10.62 14.77
C LEU A 129 -2.28 -10.42 13.48
N VAL A 130 -1.26 -11.26 13.28
CA VAL A 130 -0.39 -11.23 12.10
C VAL A 130 -0.93 -12.18 11.04
N HIS A 131 -1.23 -11.67 9.84
CA HIS A 131 -1.54 -12.52 8.69
C HIS A 131 -0.26 -12.78 7.90
N ARG A 132 0.26 -14.00 7.99
CA ARG A 132 1.38 -14.45 7.15
C ARG A 132 0.81 -15.08 5.89
N HIS A 133 1.30 -14.66 4.73
CA HIS A 133 0.94 -15.25 3.43
C HIS A 133 2.23 -15.76 2.79
N GLU A 134 2.25 -17.02 2.36
CA GLU A 134 3.35 -17.55 1.57
C GLU A 134 3.28 -16.96 0.15
N ILE A 135 4.36 -16.37 -0.35
CA ILE A 135 4.45 -15.87 -1.73
C ILE A 135 5.13 -16.97 -2.56
N ASP A 136 4.48 -18.13 -2.70
CA ASP A 136 4.79 -19.17 -3.67
C ASP A 136 3.68 -20.24 -3.68
N GLU A 137 3.83 -21.31 -4.46
CA GLU A 137 2.99 -22.49 -4.36
C GLU A 137 2.98 -23.04 -2.92
N SER A 138 1.79 -23.38 -2.43
CA SER A 138 1.56 -23.83 -1.05
C SER A 138 2.51 -24.97 -0.66
N GLY A 139 3.30 -24.76 0.39
CA GLY A 139 4.17 -25.80 0.96
C GLY A 139 5.54 -25.95 0.28
N VAL A 140 5.91 -25.08 -0.66
CA VAL A 140 7.28 -25.00 -1.21
C VAL A 140 8.29 -24.73 -0.09
N PHE A 141 7.98 -23.78 0.81
CA PHE A 141 8.86 -23.43 1.92
C PHE A 141 8.83 -24.43 3.07
N ALA A 142 7.73 -25.17 3.23
CA ALA A 142 7.57 -26.16 4.31
C ALA A 142 8.53 -27.36 4.19
N ARG A 143 9.09 -27.58 3.00
CA ARG A 143 10.07 -28.65 2.72
C ARG A 143 11.51 -28.15 2.70
N MET A 144 11.72 -26.85 2.88
CA MET A 144 13.04 -26.23 2.90
C MET A 144 13.57 -26.20 4.34
N THR A 145 14.85 -26.52 4.48
CA THR A 145 15.60 -26.21 5.70
C THR A 145 15.84 -24.70 5.82
N ASP A 146 16.14 -24.22 7.03
CA ASP A 146 16.45 -22.79 7.27
C ASP A 146 17.58 -22.26 6.36
N ALA A 147 18.56 -23.12 6.05
CA ALA A 147 19.67 -22.78 5.16
C ALA A 147 19.21 -22.62 3.69
N GLU A 148 18.29 -23.48 3.24
CA GLU A 148 17.70 -23.42 1.90
C GLU A 148 16.75 -22.22 1.77
N LEU A 149 15.98 -21.94 2.81
CA LEU A 149 15.08 -20.78 2.88
C LEU A 149 15.87 -19.47 2.80
N ASN A 150 16.97 -19.36 3.55
CA ASN A 150 17.86 -18.19 3.47
C ASN A 150 18.48 -18.03 2.08
N ARG A 151 18.86 -19.14 1.43
CA ARG A 151 19.40 -19.08 0.07
C ARG A 151 18.35 -18.59 -0.94
N ALA A 152 17.14 -19.16 -0.91
CA ALA A 152 16.05 -18.77 -1.78
C ALA A 152 15.68 -17.28 -1.60
N PHE A 153 15.65 -16.82 -0.35
CA PHE A 153 15.45 -15.40 -0.02
C PHE A 153 16.53 -14.51 -0.65
N LEU A 154 17.82 -14.87 -0.49
CA LEU A 154 18.92 -14.10 -1.05
C LEU A 154 18.90 -14.06 -2.59
N GLU A 155 18.49 -15.14 -3.25
CA GLU A 155 18.34 -15.20 -4.70
C GLU A 155 17.24 -14.27 -5.20
N GLN A 156 16.07 -14.27 -4.56
CA GLN A 156 14.98 -13.36 -4.91
C GLN A 156 15.38 -11.89 -4.71
N VAL A 157 16.09 -11.60 -3.62
CA VAL A 157 16.55 -10.23 -3.35
C VAL A 157 17.57 -9.78 -4.40
N LYS A 158 18.49 -10.65 -4.81
CA LYS A 158 19.43 -10.37 -5.92
C LYS A 158 18.70 -10.17 -7.24
N ALA A 159 17.67 -10.96 -7.53
CA ALA A 159 16.84 -10.80 -8.73
C ALA A 159 16.12 -9.44 -8.78
N LEU A 160 15.80 -8.88 -7.62
CA LEU A 160 15.25 -7.52 -7.47
C LEU A 160 16.32 -6.41 -7.51
N GLY A 161 17.60 -6.76 -7.70
CA GLY A 161 18.71 -5.82 -7.78
C GLY A 161 19.19 -5.26 -6.45
N LEU A 162 18.75 -5.84 -5.33
CA LEU A 162 19.16 -5.44 -4.00
C LEU A 162 20.44 -6.18 -3.59
N SER A 163 21.38 -5.45 -2.98
CA SER A 163 22.64 -6.03 -2.51
C SER A 163 22.48 -6.70 -1.14
N GLU A 164 23.35 -7.65 -0.82
CA GLU A 164 23.40 -8.27 0.52
C GLU A 164 23.64 -7.23 1.62
N ARG A 165 24.39 -6.17 1.33
CA ARG A 165 24.58 -5.04 2.25
C ARG A 165 23.26 -4.31 2.52
N SER A 166 22.45 -4.08 1.50
CA SER A 166 21.13 -3.46 1.62
C SER A 166 20.20 -4.31 2.50
N LEU A 167 20.32 -5.63 2.46
CA LEU A 167 19.56 -6.51 3.36
C LEU A 167 19.98 -6.39 4.81
N VAL A 168 21.28 -6.29 5.08
CA VAL A 168 21.80 -6.10 6.45
C VAL A 168 21.31 -4.77 7.00
N GLU A 169 21.34 -3.71 6.20
CA GLU A 169 20.85 -2.38 6.57
C GLU A 169 19.33 -2.39 6.81
N ILE A 170 18.54 -3.05 5.94
CA ILE A 170 17.09 -3.21 6.12
C ILE A 170 16.80 -4.01 7.40
N ARG A 171 17.46 -5.14 7.61
CA ARG A 171 17.27 -5.98 8.80
C ARG A 171 17.63 -5.23 10.06
N ALA A 172 18.74 -4.49 10.07
CA ALA A 172 19.10 -3.62 11.18
C ALA A 172 18.01 -2.57 11.44
N SER A 173 17.46 -1.93 10.40
CA SER A 173 16.40 -0.93 10.56
C SER A 173 15.06 -1.48 11.05
N VAL A 174 14.71 -2.73 10.72
CA VAL A 174 13.43 -3.36 11.08
C VAL A 174 13.46 -3.98 12.49
N PHE A 175 14.63 -4.37 12.98
CA PHE A 175 14.80 -5.00 14.30
C PHE A 175 15.54 -4.11 15.31
N SER A 176 15.81 -2.84 14.98
CA SER A 176 16.28 -1.84 15.94
C SER A 176 15.09 -1.12 16.57
N GLU A 177 14.35 -1.84 17.41
CA GLU A 177 13.52 -1.28 18.48
C GLU A 177 13.85 -2.01 19.78
#